data_AF-A0A562WP81-F1
#
_entry.id   AF-A0A562WP81-F1
#
_cell.length_a   1.000
_cell.length_b   1.000
_cell.length_c   1.000
_cell.angle_alpha   90.00
_cell.angle_beta   90.00
_cell.angle_gamma   90.00
#
_symmetry.space_group_name_H-M   'P 1'
#
loop_
_entity.id
_entity.type
_entity.pdbx_description
1 polymer ?
#
loop_
_entity_poly.entity_id
_entity_poly.type
_entity_poly.pdbx_seq_one_letter_code
_entity_poly.pdbx_strand_id
1 'polypeptide(L)'
;MPPPTGLRCPWRGYRGRVSGYAAVVLTGGAARRLGGIDKPGLAVGGRPMRDRVLAAVADAAPRIVVGPDTIPVPGDVRLTREEPAGGGPVAAVAAGLALLLPGTTTVALLAGDLPLLTATAVGELRRALAADATVDGICHVDADGRRQFLCGIWRAAPLRAAVDRLTADRGGTLTGASVRALLTGLTVAELRWSGDGPPPWFDCDTDDDVRRAEEWTR
;
A
#
# COMPACT_ATOMS: atom_id res chain seq x y z
N MET A 1 -52.63 -24.00 -24.77
CA MET A 1 -51.86 -23.22 -23.78
C MET A 1 -50.85 -24.16 -23.10
N PRO A 2 -49.55 -24.00 -23.41
CA PRO A 2 -48.44 -24.22 -22.47
C PRO A 2 -47.55 -22.95 -22.38
N PRO A 3 -46.65 -22.83 -21.37
CA PRO A 3 -45.96 -21.57 -21.04
C PRO A 3 -44.74 -21.27 -21.95
N PRO A 4 -44.27 -20.00 -22.02
CA PRO A 4 -43.11 -19.63 -22.82
C PRO A 4 -41.80 -20.14 -22.21
N THR A 5 -40.96 -20.62 -23.12
CA THR A 5 -39.62 -21.16 -22.95
C THR A 5 -38.60 -20.11 -22.50
N GLY A 6 -37.93 -20.39 -21.38
CA GLY A 6 -36.50 -20.17 -21.14
C GLY A 6 -35.88 -18.83 -21.56
N LEU A 7 -35.79 -17.89 -20.61
CA LEU A 7 -34.78 -16.85 -20.62
C LEU A 7 -33.39 -17.50 -20.54
N ARG A 8 -32.64 -17.42 -21.64
CA ARG A 8 -31.21 -17.75 -21.70
C ARG A 8 -30.43 -16.66 -20.96
N CYS A 9 -29.70 -17.07 -19.93
CA CYS A 9 -28.70 -16.27 -19.25
C CYS A 9 -27.58 -15.87 -20.25
N PRO A 10 -27.18 -14.59 -20.38
CA PRO A 10 -26.21 -14.18 -21.40
C PRO A 10 -24.74 -14.38 -21.00
N TRP A 11 -24.44 -14.91 -19.81
CA TRP A 11 -23.07 -15.00 -19.34
C TRP A 11 -22.39 -16.31 -19.72
N ARG A 12 -22.04 -16.42 -21.00
CA ARG A 12 -20.97 -17.32 -21.47
C ARG A 12 -19.76 -16.46 -21.84
N GLY A 13 -18.63 -16.70 -21.16
CA GLY A 13 -17.31 -16.34 -21.65
C GLY A 13 -16.57 -15.24 -20.89
N TYR A 14 -15.83 -15.61 -19.84
CA TYR A 14 -14.37 -15.48 -19.72
C TYR A 14 -13.98 -15.92 -18.30
N ARG A 15 -13.42 -17.13 -18.15
CA ARG A 15 -12.64 -17.49 -16.95
C ARG A 15 -11.22 -16.91 -17.08
N GLY A 16 -11.13 -15.59 -17.24
CA GLY A 16 -9.92 -14.89 -16.80
C GLY A 16 -10.02 -14.80 -15.28
N ARG A 17 -9.04 -15.29 -14.53
CA ARG A 17 -8.92 -14.88 -13.12
C ARG A 17 -8.85 -13.36 -13.15
N VAL A 18 -9.90 -12.67 -12.71
CA VAL A 18 -9.82 -11.24 -12.43
C VAL A 18 -8.79 -11.12 -11.32
N SER A 19 -7.56 -10.77 -11.66
CA SER A 19 -6.46 -10.56 -10.72
C SER A 19 -6.74 -9.25 -10.01
N GLY A 20 -7.32 -9.31 -8.81
CA GLY A 20 -7.66 -8.12 -8.05
C GLY A 20 -6.41 -7.38 -7.58
N TYR A 21 -6.42 -6.06 -7.74
CA TYR A 21 -5.39 -5.14 -7.26
C TYR A 21 -5.96 -4.30 -6.12
N ALA A 22 -5.31 -4.31 -4.96
CA ALA A 22 -5.70 -3.55 -3.78
C ALA A 22 -4.58 -2.62 -3.31
N ALA A 23 -4.90 -1.68 -2.42
CA ALA A 23 -3.91 -0.81 -1.79
C ALA A 23 -4.13 -0.75 -0.28
N VAL A 24 -3.02 -0.81 0.47
CA VAL A 24 -2.95 -0.62 1.91
C VAL A 24 -2.01 0.55 2.16
N VAL A 25 -2.55 1.62 2.71
CA VAL A 25 -1.87 2.86 3.05
C VAL A 25 -1.69 2.93 4.56
N LEU A 26 -0.44 2.90 5.02
CA LEU A 26 -0.10 2.96 6.44
C LEU A 26 0.04 4.42 6.86
N THR A 27 -0.91 4.91 7.64
CA THR A 27 -0.85 6.25 8.25
C THR A 27 -0.47 6.19 9.72
N GLY A 28 -0.27 4.97 10.26
CA GLY A 28 0.09 4.70 11.65
C GLY A 28 1.59 4.50 11.89
N GLY A 29 2.14 5.36 12.75
CA GLY A 29 3.46 5.21 13.36
C GLY A 29 3.52 6.11 14.60
N ALA A 30 4.51 5.93 15.48
CA ALA A 30 4.72 6.77 16.67
C ALA A 30 5.07 8.25 16.34
N ALA A 31 4.95 8.66 15.07
CA ALA A 31 5.15 10.01 14.58
C ALA A 31 3.99 10.93 15.00
N ARG A 32 3.86 11.16 16.31
CA ARG A 32 3.23 12.36 16.90
C ARG A 32 4.12 13.61 16.74
N ARG A 33 5.05 13.62 15.80
CA ARG A 33 6.23 14.50 15.82
C ARG A 33 6.20 15.59 14.77
N LEU A 34 5.10 16.33 14.71
CA LEU A 34 5.04 17.74 14.27
C LEU A 34 3.93 18.41 15.09
N GLY A 35 4.24 18.81 16.32
CA GLY A 35 3.30 19.55 17.18
C GLY A 35 2.02 18.81 17.62
N GLY A 36 2.00 17.46 17.59
CA GLY A 36 0.81 16.67 17.92
C GLY A 36 -0.20 16.50 16.77
N ILE A 37 0.15 16.94 15.57
CA ILE A 37 -0.68 16.84 14.36
C ILE A 37 -0.46 15.47 13.68
N ASP A 38 -1.55 14.93 13.13
CA ASP A 38 -1.55 13.79 12.21
C ASP A 38 -0.73 14.12 10.96
N LYS A 39 0.54 13.67 10.93
CA LYS A 39 1.54 13.96 9.91
C LYS A 39 1.07 13.65 8.48
N PRO A 40 0.54 12.45 8.15
CA PRO A 40 -0.10 12.19 6.86
C PRO A 40 -1.26 13.13 6.48
N GLY A 41 -1.85 13.82 7.47
CA GLY A 41 -2.89 14.83 7.29
C GLY A 41 -2.38 16.23 6.95
N LEU A 42 -1.08 16.48 7.05
CA LEU A 42 -0.49 17.75 6.63
C LEU A 42 -0.61 17.92 5.12
N ALA A 43 -0.83 19.16 4.70
CA ALA A 43 -0.90 19.50 3.29
C ALA A 43 0.51 19.70 2.71
N VAL A 44 0.74 19.08 1.57
CA VAL A 44 1.70 19.56 0.56
C VAL A 44 0.83 20.13 -0.58
N GLY A 45 1.24 21.07 -1.43
CA GLY A 45 0.49 21.58 -2.60
C GLY A 45 -1.04 21.69 -2.43
N GLY A 46 -1.51 22.17 -1.28
CA GLY A 46 -2.94 22.32 -0.93
C GLY A 46 -3.75 21.04 -0.65
N ARG A 47 -3.14 19.85 -0.56
CA ARG A 47 -3.83 18.56 -0.33
C ARG A 47 -3.13 17.71 0.74
N PRO A 48 -3.87 17.02 1.64
CA PRO A 48 -3.27 16.09 2.59
C PRO A 48 -2.40 15.03 1.89
N MET A 49 -1.24 14.70 2.46
CA MET A 49 -0.33 13.72 1.89
C MET A 49 -1.01 12.36 1.68
N ARG A 50 -1.78 11.88 2.67
CA ARG A 50 -2.55 10.63 2.54
C ARG A 50 -3.50 10.63 1.34
N ASP A 51 -4.11 11.79 1.04
CA ASP A 51 -5.11 11.88 -0.02
C ASP A 51 -4.42 11.87 -1.39
N ARG A 52 -3.19 12.37 -1.48
CA ARG A 52 -2.35 12.17 -2.67
C ARG A 52 -2.00 10.71 -2.88
N VAL A 53 -1.56 10.02 -1.82
CA VAL A 53 -1.25 8.59 -1.88
C VAL A 53 -2.49 7.80 -2.31
N LEU A 54 -3.66 8.09 -1.74
CA LEU A 54 -4.93 7.46 -2.14
C LEU A 54 -5.36 7.77 -3.57
N ALA A 55 -4.99 8.94 -4.11
CA ALA A 55 -5.24 9.29 -5.50
C ALA A 55 -4.29 8.56 -6.47
N ALA A 56 -3.04 8.33 -6.07
CA ALA A 56 -2.08 7.54 -6.85
C ALA A 56 -2.51 6.07 -7.05
N VAL A 57 -3.39 5.57 -6.18
CA VAL A 57 -3.95 4.21 -6.25
C VAL A 57 -5.47 4.21 -6.46
N ALA A 58 -6.03 5.23 -7.10
CA ALA A 58 -7.48 5.36 -7.29
C ALA A 58 -8.14 4.17 -8.02
N ASP A 59 -7.37 3.39 -8.79
CA ASP A 59 -7.83 2.18 -9.50
C ASP A 59 -7.74 0.89 -8.66
N ALA A 60 -7.23 0.97 -7.42
CA ALA A 60 -7.19 -0.15 -6.49
C ALA A 60 -8.56 -0.43 -5.87
N ALA A 61 -8.89 -1.71 -5.69
CA ALA A 61 -10.11 -2.17 -5.05
C ALA A 61 -9.83 -3.44 -4.20
N PRO A 62 -9.93 -3.37 -2.86
CA PRO A 62 -10.23 -2.19 -2.05
C PRO A 62 -9.01 -1.25 -1.88
N ARG A 63 -9.29 0.00 -1.52
CA ARG A 63 -8.33 0.93 -0.90
C ARG A 63 -8.53 0.91 0.61
N ILE A 64 -7.46 0.68 1.37
CA ILE A 64 -7.49 0.52 2.82
C ILE A 64 -6.48 1.48 3.43
N VAL A 65 -6.89 2.22 4.45
CA VAL A 65 -6.04 3.04 5.31
C VAL A 65 -5.92 2.35 6.66
N VAL A 66 -4.70 2.28 7.19
CA VAL A 66 -4.41 1.73 8.51
C VAL A 66 -3.90 2.83 9.43
N GLY A 67 -4.71 3.19 10.42
CA GLY A 67 -4.41 4.25 11.39
C GLY A 67 -5.56 4.49 12.38
N PRO A 68 -5.48 5.54 13.21
CA PRO A 68 -6.56 5.93 14.10
C PRO A 68 -7.91 6.08 13.38
N ASP A 69 -8.99 5.68 14.06
CA ASP A 69 -10.38 5.82 13.59
C ASP A 69 -10.84 7.27 13.40
N THR A 70 -10.11 8.22 13.98
CA THR A 70 -10.33 9.67 13.83
C THR A 70 -9.81 10.24 12.51
N ILE A 71 -9.07 9.47 11.70
CA ILE A 71 -8.55 9.95 10.41
C ILE A 71 -9.71 10.09 9.40
N PRO A 72 -9.91 11.27 8.79
CA PRO A 72 -10.88 11.42 7.72
C PRO A 72 -10.38 10.69 6.47
N VAL A 73 -11.22 9.80 5.93
CA VAL A 73 -10.98 9.07 4.68
C VAL A 73 -12.19 9.20 3.74
N PRO A 74 -11.99 9.13 2.41
CA PRO A 74 -13.09 9.09 1.45
C PRO A 74 -14.04 7.90 1.70
N GLY A 75 -15.32 8.04 1.36
CA GLY A 75 -16.35 7.03 1.67
C GLY A 75 -16.17 5.67 0.99
N ASP A 76 -15.33 5.60 -0.05
CA ASP A 76 -14.97 4.36 -0.74
C ASP A 76 -13.63 3.77 -0.28
N VAL A 77 -13.03 4.32 0.77
CA VAL A 77 -11.82 3.84 1.43
C VAL A 77 -12.17 3.18 2.75
N ARG A 78 -11.62 1.99 3.00
CA ARG A 78 -11.80 1.27 4.27
C ARG A 78 -10.78 1.76 5.29
N LEU A 79 -11.23 2.04 6.52
CA LEU A 79 -10.34 2.39 7.63
C LEU A 79 -10.24 1.20 8.60
N THR A 80 -9.02 0.90 9.03
CA THR A 80 -8.73 -0.10 10.07
C THR A 80 -7.58 0.36 10.92
N ARG A 81 -7.29 -0.36 12.01
CA ARG A 81 -6.18 -0.09 12.91
C ARG A 81 -5.54 -1.40 13.35
N GLU A 82 -4.24 -1.39 13.54
CA GLU A 82 -3.53 -2.50 14.16
C GLU A 82 -3.90 -2.68 15.63
N GLU A 83 -3.87 -3.94 16.08
CA GLU A 83 -4.07 -4.32 17.48
C GLU A 83 -2.83 -5.08 17.99
N PRO A 84 -2.20 -4.66 19.11
CA PRO A 84 -2.50 -3.43 19.86
C PRO A 84 -2.17 -2.17 19.07
N ALA A 85 -2.93 -1.11 19.33
CA ALA A 85 -2.69 0.22 18.78
C ALA A 85 -1.23 0.65 18.99
N GLY A 86 -0.55 1.07 17.92
CA GLY A 86 0.88 1.39 17.97
C GLY A 86 1.79 0.16 17.91
N GLY A 87 1.25 -1.01 17.53
CA GLY A 87 2.00 -2.26 17.36
C GLY A 87 3.08 -2.21 16.29
N GLY A 88 3.11 -1.16 15.47
CA GLY A 88 4.14 -0.91 14.49
C GLY A 88 3.75 -1.34 13.07
N PRO A 89 4.67 -1.16 12.10
CA PRO A 89 4.32 -1.21 10.68
C PRO A 89 3.86 -2.60 10.22
N VAL A 90 4.43 -3.68 10.76
CA VAL A 90 4.02 -5.05 10.37
C VAL A 90 2.64 -5.41 10.93
N ALA A 91 2.33 -4.98 12.16
CA ALA A 91 0.98 -5.13 12.70
C ALA A 91 -0.05 -4.35 11.86
N ALA A 92 0.33 -3.16 11.38
CA ALA A 92 -0.49 -2.36 10.47
C ALA A 92 -0.67 -3.04 9.10
N VAL A 93 0.40 -3.63 8.53
CA VAL A 93 0.30 -4.46 7.32
C VAL A 93 -0.68 -5.61 7.53
N ALA A 94 -0.57 -6.36 8.64
CA ALA A 94 -1.47 -7.47 8.94
C ALA A 94 -2.94 -7.03 9.01
N ALA A 95 -3.22 -5.92 9.72
CA ALA A 95 -4.56 -5.34 9.81
C ALA A 95 -5.13 -4.93 8.44
N GLY A 96 -4.30 -4.35 7.57
CA GLY A 96 -4.70 -4.03 6.20
C GLY A 96 -4.97 -5.27 5.35
N LEU A 97 -4.10 -6.28 5.42
CA LEU A 97 -4.23 -7.51 4.63
C LEU A 97 -5.48 -8.34 4.99
N ALA A 98 -5.96 -8.21 6.22
CA ALA A 98 -7.19 -8.84 6.69
C ALA A 98 -8.46 -8.31 5.98
N LEU A 99 -8.41 -7.10 5.42
CA LEU A 99 -9.54 -6.46 4.74
C LEU A 99 -9.54 -6.64 3.20
N LEU A 100 -8.55 -7.34 2.65
CA LEU A 100 -8.50 -7.61 1.21
C LEU A 100 -9.67 -8.52 0.80
N LEU A 101 -10.16 -8.31 -0.43
CA LEU A 101 -11.24 -9.10 -1.00
C LEU A 101 -10.74 -10.50 -1.44
N PRO A 102 -11.63 -11.51 -1.45
CA PRO A 102 -11.34 -12.77 -2.13
C PRO A 102 -10.94 -12.52 -3.59
N GLY A 103 -9.86 -13.15 -4.05
CA GLY A 103 -9.35 -12.97 -5.41
C GLY A 103 -8.38 -11.80 -5.60
N THR A 104 -8.09 -11.00 -4.56
CA THR A 104 -6.96 -10.05 -4.61
C THR A 104 -5.65 -10.83 -4.76
N THR A 105 -4.94 -10.60 -5.86
CA THR A 105 -3.66 -11.23 -6.16
C THR A 105 -2.47 -10.32 -5.88
N THR A 106 -2.70 -9.01 -5.90
CA THR A 106 -1.65 -7.99 -5.80
C THR A 106 -2.09 -6.87 -4.88
N VAL A 107 -1.17 -6.37 -4.06
CA VAL A 107 -1.41 -5.28 -3.10
C VAL A 107 -0.29 -4.25 -3.16
N ALA A 108 -0.64 -2.97 -3.23
CA ALA A 108 0.29 -1.89 -2.95
C ALA A 108 0.42 -1.71 -1.43
N LEU A 109 1.64 -1.74 -0.90
CA LEU A 109 1.94 -1.32 0.47
C LEU A 109 2.62 0.04 0.42
N LEU A 110 1.94 1.06 0.95
CA LEU A 110 2.32 2.45 0.81
C LEU A 110 2.38 3.13 2.18
N ALA A 111 3.39 3.95 2.43
CA ALA A 111 3.38 4.90 3.53
C ALA A 111 2.43 6.07 3.18
N GLY A 112 1.73 6.60 4.19
CA GLY A 112 0.73 7.66 4.01
C GLY A 112 1.31 9.06 3.84
N ASP A 113 2.62 9.22 4.01
CA ASP A 113 3.38 10.47 4.00
C ASP A 113 4.29 10.58 2.76
N LEU A 114 3.85 10.00 1.63
CA LEU A 114 4.51 10.05 0.33
C LEU A 114 3.82 11.06 -0.61
N PRO A 115 3.98 12.39 -0.40
CA PRO A 115 3.24 13.40 -1.16
C PRO A 115 3.56 13.41 -2.65
N LEU A 116 4.68 12.83 -3.06
CA LEU A 116 5.15 12.84 -4.45
C LEU A 116 4.84 11.54 -5.19
N LEU A 117 4.16 10.59 -4.54
CA LEU A 117 3.75 9.33 -5.16
C LEU A 117 2.73 9.61 -6.28
N THR A 118 2.96 9.00 -7.45
CA THR A 118 2.10 9.15 -8.63
C THR A 118 1.52 7.81 -9.08
N ALA A 119 0.38 7.85 -9.78
CA ALA A 119 -0.20 6.68 -10.42
C ALA A 119 0.74 6.05 -11.45
N THR A 120 1.59 6.85 -12.11
CA THR A 120 2.62 6.36 -13.04
C THR A 120 3.65 5.50 -12.30
N ALA A 121 4.20 5.98 -11.18
CA ALA A 121 5.18 5.23 -10.39
C ALA A 121 4.58 3.90 -9.87
N VAL A 122 3.35 3.94 -9.35
CA VAL A 122 2.61 2.73 -8.95
C VAL A 122 2.41 1.78 -10.15
N GLY A 123 2.05 2.32 -11.32
CA GLY A 123 1.85 1.57 -12.55
C GLY A 123 3.13 0.90 -13.06
N GLU A 124 4.29 1.53 -12.90
CA GLU A 124 5.60 0.95 -13.22
C GLU A 124 5.93 -0.25 -12.34
N LEU A 125 5.76 -0.11 -11.02
CA LEU A 125 5.94 -1.22 -10.08
C LEU A 125 5.01 -2.40 -10.41
N ARG A 126 3.74 -2.11 -10.74
CA ARG A 126 2.76 -3.13 -11.14
C ARG A 126 3.14 -3.83 -12.44
N ARG A 127 3.57 -3.08 -13.45
CA ARG A 127 4.04 -3.65 -14.74
C ARG A 127 5.26 -4.53 -14.54
N ALA A 128 6.23 -4.07 -13.74
CA ALA A 128 7.41 -4.85 -13.42
C ALA A 128 7.04 -6.16 -12.68
N LEU A 129 6.09 -6.12 -11.72
CA LEU A 129 5.65 -7.33 -11.02
C LEU A 129 4.90 -8.30 -11.94
N ALA A 130 4.14 -7.77 -12.91
CA ALA A 130 3.46 -8.58 -13.90
C ALA A 130 4.42 -9.24 -14.90
N ALA A 131 5.55 -8.57 -15.21
CA ALA A 131 6.56 -9.07 -16.13
C ALA A 131 7.41 -10.20 -15.54
N ASP A 132 7.51 -10.30 -14.21
CA ASP A 132 8.26 -11.35 -13.53
C ASP A 132 7.39 -12.17 -12.58
N ALA A 133 7.08 -13.40 -12.99
CA ALA A 133 6.30 -14.34 -12.19
C ALA A 133 7.08 -14.92 -10.99
N THR A 134 8.41 -14.81 -10.98
CA THR A 134 9.30 -15.41 -9.98
C THR A 134 9.48 -14.56 -8.74
N VAL A 135 9.15 -13.26 -8.83
CA VAL A 135 9.29 -12.33 -7.71
C VAL A 135 7.98 -12.22 -6.92
N ASP A 136 8.12 -12.10 -5.61
CA ASP A 136 7.02 -11.94 -4.65
C ASP A 136 6.62 -10.48 -4.48
N GLY A 137 7.52 -9.54 -4.78
CA GLY A 137 7.23 -8.11 -4.74
C GLY A 137 8.30 -7.27 -5.41
N ILE A 138 7.92 -6.03 -5.71
CA ILE A 138 8.79 -5.01 -6.29
C ILE A 138 8.66 -3.74 -5.48
N CYS A 139 9.78 -3.13 -5.14
CA CYS A 139 9.84 -1.82 -4.51
C CYS A 139 10.89 -0.95 -5.18
N HIS A 140 10.80 0.35 -4.97
CA HIS A 140 11.86 1.23 -5.40
C HIS A 140 13.14 1.05 -4.57
N VAL A 141 14.28 1.35 -5.19
CA VAL A 141 15.58 1.44 -4.53
C VAL A 141 16.14 2.85 -4.76
N ASP A 142 16.64 3.47 -3.70
CA ASP A 142 17.27 4.80 -3.79
C ASP A 142 18.72 4.73 -4.32
N ALA A 143 19.35 5.89 -4.48
CA ALA A 143 20.72 5.99 -4.98
C ALA A 143 21.76 5.35 -4.04
N ASP A 144 21.44 5.19 -2.76
CA ASP A 144 22.29 4.56 -1.75
C ASP A 144 22.06 3.04 -1.66
N GLY A 145 21.18 2.48 -2.50
CA GLY A 145 20.82 1.06 -2.47
C GLY A 145 19.80 0.69 -1.40
N ARG A 146 19.13 1.67 -0.76
CA ARG A 146 18.10 1.38 0.24
C ARG A 146 16.76 1.10 -0.43
N ARG A 147 16.20 -0.06 -0.07
CA ARG A 147 14.87 -0.49 -0.50
C ARG A 147 13.76 0.28 0.20
N GLN A 148 12.81 0.75 -0.58
CA GLN A 148 11.67 1.55 -0.15
C GLN A 148 10.45 0.65 0.03
N PHE A 149 10.48 -0.19 1.07
CA PHE A 149 9.49 -1.27 1.24
C PHE A 149 8.03 -0.81 1.34
N LEU A 150 7.82 0.38 1.91
CA LEU A 150 6.51 1.04 2.00
C LEU A 150 6.24 1.97 0.79
N CYS A 151 6.90 1.70 -0.33
CA CYS A 151 6.59 2.20 -1.66
C CYS A 151 6.77 1.03 -2.64
N GLY A 152 5.91 0.02 -2.49
CA GLY A 152 6.08 -1.26 -3.18
C GLY A 152 4.77 -1.98 -3.51
N ILE A 153 4.85 -2.90 -4.47
CA ILE A 153 3.76 -3.76 -4.94
C ILE A 153 4.12 -5.22 -4.66
N TRP A 154 3.20 -5.96 -4.06
CA TRP A 154 3.44 -7.30 -3.52
C TRP A 154 2.39 -8.28 -4.03
N ARG A 155 2.79 -9.54 -4.25
CA ARG A 155 1.84 -10.64 -4.40
C ARG A 155 1.18 -10.89 -3.05
N ALA A 156 -0.15 -10.90 -3.05
CA ALA A 156 -0.91 -10.97 -1.80
C ALA A 156 -0.70 -12.29 -1.04
N ALA A 157 -0.57 -13.42 -1.74
CA ALA A 157 -0.42 -14.72 -1.11
C ALA A 157 0.96 -14.91 -0.42
N PRO A 158 2.10 -14.68 -1.09
CA PRO A 158 3.41 -14.71 -0.41
C PRO A 158 3.52 -13.73 0.74
N LEU A 159 2.97 -12.52 0.60
CA LEU A 159 3.00 -11.51 1.65
C LEU A 159 2.19 -11.95 2.89
N ARG A 160 1.00 -12.54 2.72
CA ARG A 160 0.23 -13.11 3.83
C ARG A 160 0.98 -14.26 4.50
N ALA A 161 1.53 -15.19 3.72
CA ALA A 161 2.33 -16.29 4.26
C ALA A 161 3.54 -15.79 5.06
N ALA A 162 4.14 -14.67 4.64
CA ALA A 162 5.23 -14.04 5.38
C ALA A 162 4.76 -13.42 6.72
N VAL A 163 3.58 -12.82 6.77
CA VAL A 163 2.96 -12.35 8.02
C VAL A 163 2.69 -13.53 8.95
N ASP A 164 2.12 -14.63 8.44
CA ASP A 164 1.80 -15.82 9.24
C ASP A 164 3.06 -16.46 9.81
N ARG A 165 4.09 -16.64 8.98
CA ARG A 165 5.40 -17.16 9.39
C ARG A 165 6.02 -16.29 10.47
N LEU A 166 6.08 -14.98 10.25
CA LEU A 166 6.67 -14.07 11.22
C LEU A 166 5.89 -14.04 12.54
N THR A 167 4.57 -14.19 12.49
CA THR A 167 3.72 -14.31 13.68
C THR A 167 4.09 -15.57 14.46
N ALA A 168 4.23 -16.71 13.79
CA ALA A 168 4.64 -17.97 14.42
C ALA A 168 6.06 -17.88 15.03
N ASP A 169 7.03 -17.35 14.28
CA ASP A 169 8.42 -17.18 14.70
C ASP A 169 8.56 -16.28 15.93
N ARG A 170 7.63 -15.34 16.12
CA ARG A 170 7.60 -14.39 17.24
C ARG A 170 6.65 -14.78 18.37
N GLY A 171 6.19 -16.03 18.41
CA GLY A 171 5.33 -16.52 19.51
C GLY A 171 3.94 -15.88 19.54
N GLY A 172 3.39 -15.51 18.37
CA GLY A 172 2.03 -15.02 18.22
C GLY A 172 1.85 -13.50 18.21
N THR A 173 2.94 -12.71 18.28
CA THR A 173 2.85 -11.25 18.29
C THR A 173 3.70 -10.57 17.21
N LEU A 174 3.11 -9.58 16.55
CA LEU A 174 3.77 -8.72 15.56
C LEU A 174 4.21 -7.36 16.13
N THR A 175 4.00 -7.12 17.42
CA THR A 175 4.36 -5.85 18.06
C THR A 175 5.86 -5.56 17.93
N GLY A 176 6.20 -4.41 17.36
CA GLY A 176 7.59 -3.98 17.15
C GLY A 176 8.32 -4.73 16.03
N ALA A 177 7.62 -5.52 15.21
CA ALA A 177 8.21 -6.13 14.04
C ALA A 177 8.50 -5.10 12.94
N SER A 178 9.66 -5.22 12.31
CA SER A 178 10.08 -4.35 11.21
C SER A 178 9.63 -4.92 9.86
N VAL A 179 9.33 -4.05 8.91
CA VAL A 179 8.99 -4.47 7.53
C VAL A 179 10.13 -5.26 6.90
N ARG A 180 11.39 -4.93 7.23
CA ARG A 180 12.55 -5.74 6.80
C ARG A 180 12.44 -7.19 7.27
N ALA A 181 12.06 -7.42 8.52
CA ALA A 181 11.89 -8.77 9.05
C ALA A 181 10.72 -9.51 8.38
N LEU A 182 9.61 -8.82 8.12
CA LEU A 182 8.46 -9.38 7.38
C LEU A 182 8.88 -9.89 6.00
N LEU A 183 9.70 -9.12 5.30
CA LEU A 183 10.09 -9.43 3.93
C LEU A 183 11.24 -10.43 3.83
N THR A 184 11.81 -10.87 4.96
CA THR A 184 12.82 -11.94 4.98
C THR A 184 12.25 -13.22 4.35
N GLY A 185 12.98 -13.73 3.37
CA GLY A 185 12.60 -14.94 2.64
C GLY A 185 11.60 -14.72 1.50
N LEU A 186 11.23 -13.48 1.19
CA LEU A 186 10.54 -13.14 -0.06
C LEU A 186 11.57 -12.78 -1.15
N THR A 187 11.25 -13.16 -2.38
CA THR A 187 12.01 -12.76 -3.57
C THR A 187 11.58 -11.36 -3.98
N VAL A 188 12.40 -10.34 -3.67
CA VAL A 188 12.07 -8.93 -3.92
C VAL A 188 12.97 -8.38 -5.01
N ALA A 189 12.37 -7.92 -6.11
CA ALA A 189 13.07 -7.16 -7.14
C ALA A 189 13.06 -5.66 -6.84
N GLU A 190 14.09 -4.98 -7.31
CA GLU A 190 14.31 -3.55 -7.11
C GLU A 190 14.08 -2.80 -8.41
N LEU A 191 13.27 -1.75 -8.35
CA LEU A 191 13.05 -0.84 -9.48
C LEU A 191 13.74 0.49 -9.23
N ARG A 192 14.79 0.78 -9.99
CA ARG A 192 15.41 2.12 -9.99
C ARG A 192 14.46 3.12 -10.62
N TRP A 193 14.28 4.25 -9.97
CA TRP A 193 13.54 5.37 -10.55
C TRP A 193 14.33 5.96 -11.72
N SER A 194 13.64 6.10 -12.85
CA SER A 194 14.20 6.68 -14.08
C SER A 194 13.36 7.84 -14.61
N GLY A 195 12.34 8.27 -13.87
CA GLY A 195 11.53 9.43 -14.24
C GLY A 195 12.24 10.74 -13.95
N ASP A 196 11.92 11.77 -14.73
CA ASP A 196 12.46 13.13 -14.59
C ASP A 196 11.88 13.91 -13.38
N GLY A 197 10.98 13.27 -12.62
CA GLY A 197 10.31 13.84 -11.46
C GLY A 197 10.97 13.49 -10.13
N PRO A 198 10.46 14.05 -9.01
CA PRO A 198 10.96 13.74 -7.69
C PRO A 198 10.79 12.24 -7.36
N PRO A 199 11.59 11.70 -6.43
CA PRO A 199 11.49 10.31 -6.03
C PRO A 199 10.09 10.02 -5.45
N PRO A 200 9.35 9.03 -5.98
CA PRO A 200 7.97 8.74 -5.54
C PRO A 200 7.87 8.19 -4.12
N TRP A 201 8.99 7.79 -3.52
CA TRP A 201 9.10 7.35 -2.13
C TRP A 201 9.57 8.46 -1.18
N PHE A 202 9.67 9.71 -1.62
CA PHE A 202 10.03 10.82 -0.75
C PHE A 202 9.02 10.95 0.38
N ASP A 203 9.44 10.62 1.60
CA ASP A 203 8.65 10.74 2.82
C ASP A 203 8.95 12.05 3.55
N CYS A 204 7.92 12.63 4.16
CA CYS A 204 8.04 13.94 4.80
C CYS A 204 8.13 13.87 6.32
N ASP A 205 9.27 13.44 6.89
CA ASP A 205 9.49 13.30 8.34
C ASP A 205 9.57 14.62 9.13
N THR A 206 10.00 15.68 8.47
CA THR A 206 10.27 16.98 9.07
C THR A 206 9.59 18.13 8.32
N ASP A 207 9.51 19.31 8.95
CA ASP A 207 9.01 20.52 8.29
C ASP A 207 9.85 20.90 7.05
N ASP A 208 11.15 20.59 7.08
CA ASP A 208 12.05 20.80 5.95
C ASP A 208 11.72 19.88 4.78
N ASP A 209 11.32 18.63 5.05
CA ASP A 209 10.87 17.71 4.02
C ASP A 209 9.55 18.18 3.40
N VAL A 210 8.60 18.66 4.21
CA VAL A 210 7.34 19.25 3.72
C VAL A 210 7.61 20.45 2.83
N ARG A 211 8.49 21.37 3.25
CA ARG A 211 8.87 22.53 2.45
C ARG A 211 9.52 22.12 1.12
N ARG A 212 10.36 21.09 1.13
CA ARG A 212 10.97 20.55 -0.08
C ARG A 212 9.95 19.89 -0.99
N ALA A 213 8.98 19.16 -0.45
CA ALA A 213 7.89 18.57 -1.21
C ALA A 213 7.01 19.64 -1.87
N GLU A 214 6.75 20.76 -1.18
CA GLU A 214 6.02 21.90 -1.70
C GLU A 214 6.69 22.52 -2.95
N GLU A 215 8.03 22.57 -2.99
CA GLU A 215 8.77 23.10 -4.14
C GLU A 215 8.53 22.28 -5.42
N TRP A 216 8.31 20.96 -5.29
CA TRP A 216 8.01 20.08 -6.44
C TRP A 216 6.54 20.06 -6.86
N THR A 217 5.64 20.61 -6.05
CA THR A 217 4.21 20.71 -6.39
C THR A 217 3.79 22.07 -6.96
N ARG A 218 4.75 22.98 -7.14
CA ARG A 218 4.54 24.30 -7.74
C ARG A 218 4.58 24.28 -9.26
#